data_AF-A0A9Y2EYV4-F1
#
_entry.id   AF-A0A9Y2EYV4-F1
#
_cell.length_a   1.000
_cell.length_b   1.000
_cell.length_c   1.000
_cell.angle_alpha   90.00
_cell.angle_beta   90.00
_cell.angle_gamma   90.00
#
_symmetry.space_group_name_H-M   'P 1'
#
loop_
_entity.id
_entity.type
_entity.pdbx_description
1 polymer ?
#
loop_
_entity_poly.entity_id
_entity_poly.type
_entity_poly.pdbx_seq_one_letter_code
_entity_poly.pdbx_strand_id
1 'polypeptide(L)'
;MIGLLLPGLLLAASPHATATDMLPDDPILRTLLEGEAAQSSGDHAALLDRVQSLVALGAKPAEGQEDLAARWTREARDHGVTGTTPDFRGRALGPAYRRGSLVPGASLVMRQLFLGGQRAQIFVAPAARAANLSIRVQGADGATLCAKPVGGPQVDCAWMPIFTDRFNIVIENGGSAPASFYLVVR
;
A
#
# COMPACT_ATOMS: atom_id res chain seq x y z
N MET A 1 2.55 -67.15 -13.95
CA MET A 1 3.64 -66.33 -13.38
C MET A 1 3.38 -64.89 -13.77
N ILE A 2 2.83 -64.07 -12.87
CA ILE A 2 2.47 -62.66 -13.10
C ILE A 2 3.38 -61.83 -12.19
N GLY A 3 4.25 -61.01 -12.78
CA GLY A 3 5.16 -60.11 -12.08
C GLY A 3 4.50 -58.76 -11.79
N LEU A 4 4.51 -58.36 -10.52
CA LEU A 4 4.04 -57.07 -10.04
C LEU A 4 4.88 -55.90 -10.58
N LEU A 5 4.21 -54.85 -11.03
CA LEU A 5 4.76 -53.49 -11.18
C LEU A 5 3.77 -52.51 -10.52
N LEU A 6 4.18 -51.91 -9.40
CA LEU A 6 3.50 -50.77 -8.77
C LEU A 6 4.41 -49.55 -8.88
N PRO A 7 3.99 -48.44 -9.50
CA PRO A 7 4.74 -47.20 -9.47
C PRO A 7 4.39 -46.43 -8.18
N GLY A 8 5.44 -46.02 -7.44
CA GLY A 8 5.32 -45.17 -6.27
C GLY A 8 4.93 -43.75 -6.67
N LEU A 9 3.84 -43.24 -6.08
CA LEU A 9 3.45 -41.84 -6.14
C LEU A 9 4.35 -41.02 -5.19
N LEU A 10 5.21 -40.19 -5.76
CA LEU A 10 5.90 -39.12 -5.03
C LEU A 10 4.93 -37.94 -4.88
N LEU A 11 4.38 -37.74 -3.67
CA LEU A 11 3.73 -36.48 -3.31
C LEU A 11 4.81 -35.40 -3.11
N ALA A 12 4.95 -34.50 -4.09
CA ALA A 12 5.67 -33.26 -3.90
C ALA A 12 4.79 -32.30 -3.08
N ALA A 13 5.18 -32.01 -1.84
CA ALA A 13 4.56 -30.98 -1.03
C ALA A 13 4.97 -29.60 -1.58
N SER A 14 4.01 -28.85 -2.13
CA SER A 14 4.23 -27.45 -2.50
C SER A 14 4.32 -26.58 -1.23
N PRO A 15 5.30 -25.66 -1.13
CA PRO A 15 5.36 -24.73 -0.02
C PRO A 15 4.14 -23.80 -0.07
N HIS A 16 3.33 -23.83 0.97
CA HIS A 16 2.21 -22.91 1.14
C HIS A 16 2.79 -21.60 1.66
N ALA A 17 2.78 -20.54 0.85
CA ALA A 17 3.10 -19.19 1.33
C ALA A 17 2.17 -18.85 2.49
N THR A 18 2.74 -18.54 3.66
CA THR A 18 1.99 -18.18 4.86
C THR A 18 1.43 -16.77 4.71
N ALA A 19 0.31 -16.47 5.39
CA ALA A 19 -0.34 -15.15 5.30
C ALA A 19 0.59 -13.97 5.69
N THR A 20 1.63 -14.23 6.48
CA THR A 20 2.68 -13.28 6.87
C THR A 20 3.58 -12.88 5.70
N ASP A 21 3.76 -13.74 4.71
CA ASP A 21 4.60 -13.53 3.51
C ASP A 21 3.95 -12.57 2.49
N MET A 22 2.81 -11.97 2.87
CA MET A 22 1.98 -11.15 1.98
C MET A 22 1.63 -9.76 2.52
N LEU A 23 2.12 -9.38 3.69
CA LEU A 23 1.99 -8.00 4.13
C LEU A 23 3.10 -7.16 3.49
N PRO A 24 2.84 -5.89 3.13
CA PRO A 24 3.87 -4.97 2.66
C PRO A 24 5.06 -4.92 3.64
N ASP A 25 6.28 -4.86 3.13
CA ASP A 25 7.46 -4.60 3.98
C ASP A 25 7.46 -3.17 4.50
N ASP A 26 6.85 -2.25 3.74
CA ASP A 26 6.70 -0.87 4.15
C ASP A 26 5.79 -0.76 5.40
N PRO A 27 6.28 -0.18 6.51
CA PRO A 27 5.51 -0.15 7.76
C PRO A 27 4.26 0.72 7.67
N ILE A 28 4.22 1.73 6.80
CA ILE A 28 3.04 2.58 6.62
C ILE A 28 1.99 1.81 5.84
N LEU A 29 2.35 1.20 4.70
CA LEU A 29 1.42 0.38 3.92
C LEU A 29 0.88 -0.79 4.76
N ARG A 30 1.75 -1.47 5.52
CA ARG A 30 1.33 -2.53 6.44
C ARG A 30 0.31 -2.01 7.46
N THR A 31 0.61 -0.90 8.13
CA THR A 31 -0.30 -0.30 9.12
C THR A 31 -1.64 0.09 8.51
N LEU A 32 -1.65 0.60 7.26
CA LEU A 32 -2.87 0.97 6.55
C LEU A 32 -3.73 -0.26 6.22
N LEU A 33 -3.13 -1.33 5.70
CA LEU A 33 -3.85 -2.57 5.38
C LEU A 33 -4.36 -3.27 6.64
N GLU A 34 -3.56 -3.34 7.69
CA GLU A 34 -3.98 -3.91 8.98
C GLU A 34 -5.09 -3.06 9.62
N GLY A 35 -5.04 -1.73 9.47
CA GLY A 35 -6.08 -0.83 9.95
C GLY A 35 -7.41 -1.02 9.22
N GLU A 36 -7.37 -1.20 7.89
CA GLU A 36 -8.55 -1.53 7.11
C GLU A 36 -9.11 -2.91 7.47
N ALA A 37 -8.23 -3.90 7.72
CA ALA A 37 -8.65 -5.22 8.19
C ALA A 37 -9.35 -5.13 9.57
N ALA A 38 -8.74 -4.44 10.55
CA ALA A 38 -9.32 -4.25 11.88
C ALA A 38 -10.67 -3.50 11.83
N GLN A 39 -10.76 -2.48 10.97
CA GLN A 39 -12.01 -1.77 10.70
C GLN A 39 -13.08 -2.74 10.16
N SER A 40 -12.73 -3.55 9.15
CA SER A 40 -13.67 -4.48 8.53
C SER A 40 -14.14 -5.60 9.47
N SER A 41 -13.32 -6.00 10.43
CA SER A 41 -13.66 -7.02 11.44
C SER A 41 -14.36 -6.44 12.67
N GLY A 42 -14.51 -5.11 12.77
CA GLY A 42 -15.05 -4.45 13.97
C GLY A 42 -14.14 -4.55 15.20
N ASP A 43 -12.85 -4.81 15.02
CA ASP A 43 -11.87 -4.82 16.10
C ASP A 43 -11.37 -3.39 16.38
N HIS A 44 -12.18 -2.66 17.14
CA HIS A 44 -11.94 -1.25 17.44
C HIS A 44 -10.69 -1.02 18.30
N ALA A 45 -10.27 -2.02 19.09
CA ALA A 45 -9.05 -1.94 19.89
C ALA A 45 -7.82 -2.04 18.98
N ALA A 46 -7.78 -3.06 18.11
CA ALA A 46 -6.72 -3.20 17.11
C ALA A 46 -6.69 -1.99 16.15
N LEU A 47 -7.85 -1.45 15.81
CA LEU A 47 -7.97 -0.25 14.98
C LEU A 47 -7.26 0.95 15.64
N LEU A 48 -7.49 1.17 16.94
CA LEU A 48 -6.82 2.25 17.69
C LEU A 48 -5.30 2.02 17.80
N ASP A 49 -4.84 0.78 17.93
CA ASP A 49 -3.40 0.45 17.90
C ASP A 49 -2.77 0.80 16.55
N ARG A 50 -3.48 0.57 15.44
CA ARG A 50 -3.00 0.95 14.10
C ARG A 50 -2.96 2.47 13.93
N VAL A 51 -3.91 3.21 14.50
CA VAL A 51 -3.85 4.69 14.56
C VAL A 51 -2.56 5.14 15.24
N GLN A 52 -2.24 4.61 16.43
CA GLN A 52 -1.05 4.99 17.18
C GLN A 52 0.23 4.71 16.37
N SER A 53 0.26 3.57 15.69
CA SER A 53 1.36 3.19 14.80
C SER A 53 1.50 4.17 13.61
N LEU A 54 0.40 4.55 12.96
CA LEU A 54 0.41 5.50 11.84
C LEU A 54 0.91 6.89 12.29
N VAL A 55 0.50 7.34 13.47
CA VAL A 55 0.97 8.58 14.10
C VAL A 55 2.47 8.52 14.41
N ALA A 56 2.95 7.42 15.01
CA ALA A 56 4.36 7.23 15.33
C ALA A 56 5.25 7.21 14.07
N LEU A 57 4.75 6.67 12.97
CA LEU A 57 5.42 6.67 11.67
C LEU A 57 5.44 8.05 10.99
N GLY A 58 4.71 9.04 11.53
CA GLY A 58 4.63 10.39 10.97
C GLY A 58 3.93 10.47 9.62
N ALA A 59 3.17 9.42 9.26
CA ALA A 59 2.47 9.35 7.99
C ALA A 59 1.26 10.29 7.98
N LYS A 60 1.06 11.01 6.88
CA LYS A 60 -0.05 11.94 6.71
C LYS A 60 -0.85 11.65 5.45
N PRO A 61 -2.16 11.93 5.42
CA PRO A 61 -2.89 11.87 4.16
C PRO A 61 -2.25 12.86 3.18
N ALA A 62 -2.13 12.48 1.91
CA ALA A 62 -1.80 13.43 0.87
C ALA A 62 -2.89 14.50 0.76
N GLU A 63 -2.57 15.61 0.10
CA GLU A 63 -3.53 16.70 -0.09
C GLU A 63 -4.85 16.18 -0.71
N GLY A 64 -5.97 16.59 -0.12
CA GLY A 64 -7.31 16.17 -0.54
C GLY A 64 -7.70 14.72 -0.17
N GLN A 65 -6.86 13.98 0.57
CA GLN A 65 -7.22 12.66 1.11
C GLN A 65 -7.81 12.78 2.52
N GLU A 66 -8.67 11.82 2.86
CA GLU A 66 -9.20 11.69 4.22
C GLU A 66 -8.10 11.28 5.20
N ASP A 67 -8.08 11.91 6.37
CA ASP A 67 -7.21 11.48 7.48
C ASP A 67 -7.78 10.23 8.15
N LEU A 68 -7.24 9.08 7.77
CA LEU A 68 -7.63 7.77 8.30
C LEU A 68 -7.33 7.64 9.79
N ALA A 69 -6.23 8.22 10.28
CA ALA A 69 -5.93 8.19 11.71
C ALA A 69 -7.01 8.94 12.50
N ALA A 70 -7.42 10.12 12.03
CA ALA A 70 -8.50 10.88 12.67
C ALA A 70 -9.85 10.16 12.58
N ARG A 71 -10.19 9.57 11.42
CA ARG A 71 -11.43 8.81 11.22
C ARG A 71 -11.50 7.59 12.14
N TRP A 72 -10.48 6.74 12.10
CA TRP A 72 -10.40 5.52 12.89
C TRP A 72 -10.35 5.80 14.40
N THR A 73 -9.74 6.93 14.81
CA THR A 73 -9.82 7.38 16.21
C THR A 73 -11.25 7.67 16.65
N ARG A 74 -12.02 8.38 15.83
CA ARG A 74 -13.44 8.66 16.13
C ARG A 74 -14.24 7.38 16.21
N GLU A 75 -14.10 6.52 15.22
CA GLU A 75 -14.79 5.22 15.18
C GLU A 75 -14.48 4.36 16.41
N ALA A 76 -13.21 4.19 16.78
CA ALA A 76 -12.86 3.43 17.98
C ALA A 76 -13.47 4.03 19.27
N ARG A 77 -13.49 5.36 19.39
CA ARG A 77 -14.08 6.07 20.54
C ARG A 77 -15.59 5.95 20.58
N ASP A 78 -16.26 6.04 19.44
CA ASP A 78 -17.72 5.88 19.34
C ASP A 78 -18.14 4.46 19.77
N HIS A 79 -17.22 3.49 19.66
CA HIS A 79 -17.38 2.12 20.14
C HIS A 79 -16.76 1.85 21.54
N GLY A 80 -16.48 2.90 22.31
CA GLY A 80 -16.11 2.79 23.72
C GLY A 80 -14.65 2.42 23.99
N VAL A 81 -13.79 2.39 22.96
CA VAL A 81 -12.35 2.16 23.16
C VAL A 81 -11.71 3.41 23.73
N THR A 82 -11.22 3.31 24.96
CA THR A 82 -10.51 4.38 25.65
C THR A 82 -9.01 4.25 25.43
N GLY A 83 -8.37 5.26 24.84
CA GLY A 83 -6.93 5.33 24.69
C GLY A 83 -6.48 6.73 24.30
N THR A 84 -5.30 7.12 24.78
CA THR A 84 -4.70 8.41 24.43
C THR A 84 -4.00 8.28 23.09
N THR A 85 -4.60 8.82 22.04
CA THR A 85 -3.88 9.05 20.78
C THR A 85 -2.88 10.18 21.00
N PRO A 86 -1.58 10.00 20.71
CA PRO A 86 -0.62 11.09 20.82
C PRO A 86 -1.11 12.30 20.02
N ASP A 87 -0.95 13.50 20.56
CA ASP A 87 -1.22 14.72 19.81
C ASP A 87 -0.44 14.69 18.50
N PHE A 88 -1.12 14.96 17.39
CA PHE A 88 -0.52 15.03 16.08
C PHE A 88 0.53 16.15 16.01
N ARG A 89 1.76 15.88 16.42
CA ARG A 89 2.90 16.75 16.13
C ARG A 89 3.37 16.50 14.71
N GLY A 90 2.73 17.18 13.77
CA GLY A 90 3.09 17.12 12.36
C GLY A 90 4.56 17.50 12.15
N ARG A 91 5.31 16.64 11.46
CA ARG A 91 6.50 17.08 10.73
C ARG A 91 6.03 17.54 9.36
N ALA A 92 6.51 18.69 8.90
CA ALA A 92 6.05 19.32 7.67
C ALA A 92 6.29 18.48 6.39
N LEU A 93 7.19 17.48 6.43
CA LEU A 93 7.59 16.64 5.30
C LEU A 93 7.64 15.15 5.68
N GLY A 94 6.64 14.66 6.41
CA GLY A 94 6.46 13.23 6.65
C GLY A 94 5.97 12.48 5.40
N PRO A 95 6.08 11.14 5.36
CA PRO A 95 5.54 10.34 4.26
C PRO A 95 4.04 10.61 4.04
N ALA A 96 3.65 10.79 2.78
CA ALA A 96 2.26 11.05 2.42
C ALA A 96 1.59 9.78 1.88
N TYR A 97 0.46 9.37 2.47
CA TYR A 97 -0.33 8.24 2.00
C TYR A 97 -1.57 8.68 1.20
N ARG A 98 -1.99 7.84 0.26
CA ARG A 98 -3.22 7.97 -0.51
C ARG A 98 -3.97 6.66 -0.53
N ARG A 99 -5.29 6.73 -0.52
CA ARG A 99 -6.18 5.60 -0.77
C ARG A 99 -6.89 5.83 -2.10
N GLY A 100 -6.90 4.82 -2.96
CA GLY A 100 -7.51 4.89 -4.28
C GLY A 100 -8.34 3.65 -4.59
N SER A 101 -9.28 3.80 -5.52
CA SER A 101 -10.02 2.70 -6.12
C SER A 101 -10.21 2.98 -7.60
N LEU A 102 -10.01 1.95 -8.44
CA LEU A 102 -10.10 2.04 -9.89
C LEU A 102 -11.04 0.95 -10.40
N VAL A 103 -12.02 1.35 -11.20
CA VAL A 103 -12.83 0.42 -11.99
C VAL A 103 -11.97 -0.21 -13.10
N PRO A 104 -12.40 -1.33 -13.72
CA PRO A 104 -11.69 -1.96 -14.84
C PRO A 104 -11.34 -0.96 -15.95
N GLY A 105 -10.10 -0.99 -16.43
CA GLY A 105 -9.60 -0.12 -17.50
C GLY A 105 -9.34 1.34 -17.11
N ALA A 106 -9.66 1.74 -15.87
CA ALA A 106 -9.41 3.11 -15.41
C ALA A 106 -7.97 3.32 -14.97
N SER A 107 -7.55 4.59 -14.99
CA SER A 107 -6.25 5.03 -14.49
C SER A 107 -6.38 6.23 -13.55
N LEU A 108 -5.49 6.27 -12.56
CA LEU A 108 -5.21 7.46 -11.76
C LEU A 108 -3.90 8.06 -12.25
N VAL A 109 -3.94 9.32 -12.68
CA VAL A 109 -2.75 10.10 -13.03
C VAL A 109 -2.56 11.21 -12.00
N MET A 110 -1.35 11.35 -11.47
CA MET A 110 -1.00 12.43 -10.54
C MET A 110 0.37 13.03 -10.86
N ARG A 111 0.53 14.33 -10.59
CA ARG A 111 1.77 15.08 -10.78
C ARG A 111 2.36 15.50 -9.44
N GLN A 112 3.39 14.80 -9.01
CA GLN A 112 4.06 15.02 -7.73
C GLN A 112 5.39 15.74 -7.93
N LEU A 113 5.64 16.80 -7.16
CA LEU A 113 6.93 17.47 -7.10
C LEU A 113 7.90 16.63 -6.24
N PHE A 114 9.10 16.41 -6.75
CA PHE A 114 10.21 15.82 -6.01
C PHE A 114 11.43 16.75 -6.10
N LEU A 115 12.23 16.79 -5.04
CA LEU A 115 13.38 17.69 -4.93
C LEU A 115 14.64 17.06 -5.55
N GLY A 116 15.39 17.88 -6.29
CA GLY A 116 16.68 17.48 -6.84
C GLY A 116 17.67 17.08 -5.75
N GLY A 117 18.42 16.01 -5.97
CA GLY A 117 19.42 15.49 -5.03
C GLY A 117 18.83 14.82 -3.78
N GLN A 118 17.50 14.65 -3.69
CA GLN A 118 16.84 13.91 -2.62
C GLN A 118 16.26 12.60 -3.15
N ARG A 119 16.44 11.50 -2.42
CA ARG A 119 15.90 10.19 -2.83
C ARG A 119 14.38 10.28 -2.81
N ALA A 120 13.77 10.08 -3.97
CA ALA A 120 12.33 9.93 -4.13
C ALA A 120 11.96 8.46 -4.05
N GLN A 121 10.88 8.14 -3.35
CA GLN A 121 10.39 6.78 -3.25
C GLN A 121 8.87 6.69 -3.22
N ILE A 122 8.33 5.75 -3.98
CA ILE A 122 6.91 5.45 -4.03
C ILE A 122 6.70 3.98 -3.72
N PHE A 123 5.78 3.70 -2.81
CA PHE A 123 5.29 2.36 -2.56
C PHE A 123 3.82 2.27 -2.96
N VAL A 124 3.43 1.13 -3.56
CA VAL A 124 2.02 0.83 -3.86
C VAL A 124 1.71 -0.57 -3.38
N ALA A 125 0.66 -0.70 -2.59
CA ALA A 125 0.11 -2.00 -2.20
C ALA A 125 -1.36 -2.08 -2.60
N PRO A 126 -1.82 -3.25 -3.11
CA PRO A 126 -3.23 -3.47 -3.33
C PRO A 126 -3.94 -3.61 -1.98
N ALA A 127 -5.13 -3.02 -1.85
CA ALA A 127 -5.97 -3.20 -0.65
C ALA A 127 -6.66 -4.57 -0.62
N ALA A 128 -6.76 -5.24 -1.77
CA ALA A 128 -7.31 -6.57 -1.92
C ALA A 128 -6.40 -7.47 -2.76
N ARG A 129 -6.39 -8.77 -2.44
CA ARG A 129 -5.43 -9.76 -2.94
C ARG A 129 -5.43 -9.97 -4.46
N ALA A 130 -6.54 -9.72 -5.14
CA ALA A 130 -6.70 -9.93 -6.58
C ALA A 130 -6.87 -8.59 -7.30
N ALA A 131 -5.76 -7.86 -7.46
CA ALA A 131 -5.72 -6.58 -8.14
C ALA A 131 -4.73 -6.65 -9.31
N ASN A 132 -5.21 -6.52 -10.55
CA ASN A 132 -4.35 -6.41 -11.74
C ASN A 132 -3.95 -4.94 -11.94
N LEU A 133 -3.30 -4.39 -10.91
CA LEU A 133 -2.83 -3.02 -10.91
C LEU A 133 -1.42 -2.93 -11.52
N SER A 134 -1.08 -1.81 -12.13
CA SER A 134 0.29 -1.48 -12.51
C SER A 134 0.63 -0.04 -12.15
N ILE A 135 1.91 0.21 -11.85
CA ILE A 135 2.44 1.55 -11.63
C ILE A 135 3.42 1.92 -12.75
N ARG A 136 3.35 3.17 -13.20
CA ARG A 136 4.37 3.83 -14.02
C ARG A 136 4.75 5.18 -13.42
N VAL A 137 6.04 5.48 -13.38
CA VAL A 137 6.59 6.78 -12.99
C VAL A 137 7.37 7.33 -14.17
N GLN A 138 7.03 8.55 -14.60
CA GLN A 138 7.69 9.23 -15.71
C GLN A 138 8.21 10.61 -15.28
N GLY A 139 9.42 10.93 -15.76
CA GLY A 139 10.00 12.27 -15.65
C GLY A 139 9.26 13.31 -16.48
N ALA A 140 9.62 14.58 -16.30
CA ALA A 140 9.06 15.68 -17.07
C ALA A 140 9.43 15.63 -18.56
N ASP A 141 10.55 14.97 -18.89
CA ASP A 141 11.00 14.67 -20.24
C ASP A 141 10.29 13.46 -20.88
N GLY A 142 9.38 12.81 -20.14
CA GLY A 142 8.68 11.60 -20.56
C GLY A 142 9.46 10.30 -20.35
N ALA A 143 10.70 10.37 -19.83
CA ALA A 143 11.49 9.18 -19.54
C ALA A 143 10.80 8.32 -18.47
N THR A 144 10.70 7.01 -18.72
CA THR A 144 10.11 6.07 -17.74
C THR A 144 11.16 5.65 -16.74
N LEU A 145 10.93 5.99 -15.46
CA LEU A 145 11.83 5.69 -14.35
C LEU A 145 11.49 4.38 -13.66
N CYS A 146 10.19 4.07 -13.61
CA CYS A 146 9.67 2.84 -13.04
C CYS A 146 8.43 2.41 -13.83
N ALA A 147 8.33 1.13 -14.16
CA ALA A 147 7.12 0.52 -14.72
C ALA A 147 7.05 -0.92 -14.22
N LYS A 148 6.07 -1.22 -13.36
CA LYS A 148 5.98 -2.53 -12.69
C LYS A 148 4.51 -2.95 -12.49
N PRO A 149 4.19 -4.24 -12.62
CA PRO A 149 2.91 -4.77 -12.15
C PRO A 149 2.88 -4.77 -10.62
N VAL A 150 1.72 -4.51 -10.03
CA VAL A 150 1.46 -4.59 -8.58
C VAL A 150 0.81 -5.95 -8.28
N GLY A 151 1.56 -7.02 -8.53
CA GLY A 151 1.10 -8.41 -8.38
C GLY A 151 1.48 -9.09 -7.05
N GLY A 152 2.21 -8.40 -6.18
CA GLY A 152 2.68 -8.89 -4.88
C GLY A 152 2.16 -8.03 -3.71
N PRO A 153 2.74 -8.19 -2.50
CA PRO A 153 2.30 -7.43 -1.31
C PRO A 153 2.53 -5.92 -1.46
N GLN A 154 3.58 -5.53 -2.18
CA GLN A 154 3.83 -4.14 -2.56
C GLN A 154 4.75 -4.05 -3.79
N VAL A 155 4.79 -2.87 -4.39
CA VAL A 155 5.82 -2.45 -5.35
C VAL A 155 6.54 -1.24 -4.80
N ASP A 156 7.86 -1.21 -4.98
CA ASP A 156 8.74 -0.09 -4.66
C ASP A 156 9.33 0.51 -5.96
N CYS A 157 9.13 1.81 -6.15
CA CYS A 157 9.79 2.63 -7.16
C CYS A 157 10.64 3.70 -6.46
N ALA A 158 11.96 3.59 -6.56
CA ALA A 158 12.90 4.54 -5.98
C ALA A 158 13.79 5.16 -7.07
N TRP A 159 14.05 6.46 -6.98
CA TRP A 159 15.00 7.16 -7.85
C TRP A 159 15.58 8.40 -7.16
N MET A 160 16.53 9.06 -7.82
CA MET A 160 17.14 10.31 -7.37
C MET A 160 16.94 11.35 -8.47
N PRO A 161 16.03 12.33 -8.33
CA PRO A 161 15.90 13.42 -9.27
C PRO A 161 17.20 14.22 -9.36
N ILE A 162 17.67 14.53 -10.57
CA ILE A 162 18.83 15.41 -10.77
C ILE A 162 18.41 16.86 -10.49
N PHE A 163 17.20 17.23 -10.90
CA PHE A 163 16.61 18.55 -10.69
C PHE A 163 15.29 18.42 -9.92
N THR A 164 14.90 19.50 -9.25
CA THR A 164 13.56 19.63 -8.66
C THR A 164 12.54 19.73 -9.79
N ASP A 165 11.64 18.76 -9.88
CA ASP A 165 10.67 18.69 -10.98
C ASP A 165 9.42 17.88 -10.59
N ARG A 166 8.39 17.94 -11.44
CA ARG A 166 7.15 17.18 -11.30
C ARG A 166 7.19 15.91 -12.13
N PHE A 167 6.92 14.79 -11.48
CA PHE A 167 6.89 13.47 -12.08
C PHE A 167 5.44 13.01 -12.23
N ASN A 168 5.14 12.36 -13.35
CA ASN A 168 3.84 11.74 -13.57
C ASN A 168 3.87 10.35 -12.93
N ILE A 169 2.94 10.11 -12.01
CA ILE A 169 2.71 8.79 -11.42
C ILE A 169 1.35 8.30 -11.93
N VAL A 170 1.36 7.15 -12.59
CA VAL A 170 0.18 6.53 -13.19
C VAL A 170 -0.05 5.19 -12.54
N ILE A 171 -1.25 4.99 -11.99
CA ILE A 171 -1.74 3.70 -11.52
C ILE A 171 -2.86 3.27 -12.46
N GLU A 172 -2.81 2.07 -13.00
CA GLU A 172 -3.80 1.56 -13.95
C GLU A 172 -4.38 0.25 -13.43
N ASN A 173 -5.68 0.03 -13.66
CA ASN A 173 -6.32 -1.26 -13.43
C ASN A 173 -6.54 -1.98 -14.77
N GLY A 174 -5.66 -2.92 -15.10
CA GLY A 174 -5.77 -3.76 -16.28
C GLY A 174 -6.67 -4.99 -16.09
N GLY A 175 -7.30 -5.14 -14.92
CA GLY A 175 -8.16 -6.27 -14.58
C GLY A 175 -9.61 -6.10 -15.03
N SER A 176 -10.41 -7.12 -14.72
CA SER A 176 -11.86 -7.16 -15.01
C SER A 176 -12.74 -6.81 -13.80
N ALA A 177 -12.16 -6.53 -12.63
CA ALA A 177 -12.87 -6.14 -11.41
C ALA A 177 -12.32 -4.83 -10.84
N PRO A 178 -13.11 -4.07 -10.05
CA PRO A 178 -12.61 -2.92 -9.32
C PRO A 178 -11.44 -3.30 -8.38
N ALA A 179 -10.44 -2.43 -8.30
CA ALA A 179 -9.26 -2.64 -7.48
C ALA A 179 -8.95 -1.41 -6.64
N SER A 180 -8.86 -1.61 -5.32
CA SER A 180 -8.44 -0.57 -4.37
C SER A 180 -6.97 -0.72 -4.02
N PHE A 181 -6.32 0.38 -3.68
CA PHE A 181 -4.89 0.42 -3.34
C PHE A 181 -4.55 1.53 -2.36
N TYR A 182 -3.41 1.35 -1.71
CA TYR A 182 -2.70 2.41 -1.00
C TYR A 182 -1.42 2.78 -1.76
N LEU A 183 -1.10 4.07 -1.72
CA LEU A 183 0.14 4.62 -2.25
C LEU A 183 0.81 5.46 -1.17
N VAL A 184 2.11 5.30 -0.97
CA VAL A 184 2.93 6.12 -0.06
C VAL A 184 4.03 6.81 -0.85
N VAL A 185 4.22 8.11 -0.63
CA VAL A 185 5.29 8.93 -1.21
C VAL A 185 6.27 9.37 -0.12
N ARG A 186 7.57 9.27 -0.42
CA ARG A 186 8.69 9.79 0.38
C ARG A 186 9.63 10.62 -0.48
#